data_AF-A0A7C5PSB5-F1
#
_entry.id   AF-A0A7C5PSB5-F1
#
_cell.length_a   1.000
_cell.length_b   1.000
_cell.length_c   1.000
_cell.angle_alpha   90.00
_cell.angle_beta   90.00
_cell.angle_gamma   90.00
#
_symmetry.space_group_name_H-M   'P 1'
#
loop_
_entity.id
_entity.type
_entity.pdbx_description
1 polymer ?
#
loop_
_entity_poly.entity_id
_entity_poly.type
_entity_poly.pdbx_seq_one_letter_code
_entity_poly.pdbx_strand_id
1 'polypeptide(L)'
;ALERGIIIADTKFEFGLDDAGVLHLIDEVLTPDSSRFWPADQYQPGVSPPSFDKQFVRDYLETLDWDKTPPGPELPEEIITRTAEKYAEAERLLTR
;
A
#
# COMPACT_ATOMS: atom_id res chain seq x y z
N ALA A 1 -5.90 10.02 -9.21
CA ALA A 1 -4.57 9.49 -8.81
C ALA A 1 -3.51 9.82 -9.85
N LEU A 2 -3.66 9.40 -11.12
CA LEU A 2 -2.63 9.61 -12.15
C LEU A 2 -2.30 11.09 -12.39
N GLU A 3 -3.31 11.96 -12.46
CA GLU A 3 -3.13 13.41 -12.55
C GLU A 3 -2.41 14.03 -11.33
N ARG A 4 -2.39 13.30 -10.21
CA ARG A 4 -1.68 13.66 -8.96
C ARG A 4 -0.31 12.96 -8.85
N GLY A 5 0.16 12.31 -9.93
CA GLY A 5 1.46 11.64 -9.96
C GLY A 5 1.48 10.23 -9.36
N ILE A 6 0.32 9.61 -9.10
CA ILE A 6 0.24 8.25 -8.54
C ILE A 6 -0.43 7.29 -9.53
N ILE A 7 0.26 6.19 -9.85
CA ILE A 7 -0.32 5.03 -10.51
C ILE A 7 -0.89 4.10 -9.42
N ILE A 8 -2.18 3.78 -9.51
CA ILE A 8 -2.78 2.70 -8.73
C ILE A 8 -2.70 1.45 -9.62
N ALA A 9 -1.73 0.59 -9.35
CA ALA A 9 -1.43 -0.56 -10.20
C ALA A 9 -2.50 -1.65 -10.10
N ASP A 10 -2.98 -1.89 -8.89
CA ASP A 10 -4.08 -2.78 -8.57
C ASP A 10 -4.70 -2.40 -7.23
N THR A 11 -5.88 -2.96 -6.94
CA THR A 11 -6.60 -2.80 -5.68
C THR A 11 -7.46 -4.01 -5.38
N LYS A 12 -7.66 -4.30 -4.10
CA LYS A 12 -8.66 -5.23 -3.58
C LYS A 12 -9.88 -4.44 -3.13
N PHE A 13 -11.07 -4.89 -3.51
CA PHE A 13 -12.33 -4.41 -2.96
C PHE A 13 -13.04 -5.55 -2.25
N GLU A 14 -13.84 -5.20 -1.25
CA GLU A 14 -14.77 -6.12 -0.61
C GLU A 14 -16.19 -5.62 -0.84
N PHE A 15 -17.10 -6.56 -1.10
CA PHE A 15 -18.51 -6.27 -1.33
C PHE A 15 -19.38 -7.14 -0.45
N GLY A 16 -20.45 -6.56 0.08
CA GLY A 16 -21.50 -7.25 0.83
C GLY A 16 -22.87 -7.07 0.17
N LEU A 17 -23.79 -7.99 0.44
CA LEU A 17 -25.21 -7.84 0.09
C LEU A 17 -25.99 -7.54 1.38
N ASP A 18 -26.91 -6.58 1.33
CA ASP A 18 -27.88 -6.39 2.42
C ASP A 18 -29.07 -7.35 2.30
N ASP A 19 -30.00 -7.27 3.26
CA ASP A 19 -31.20 -8.12 3.30
C ASP A 19 -32.13 -7.94 2.08
N ALA A 20 -32.03 -6.80 1.38
CA ALA A 20 -32.78 -6.54 0.15
C ALA A 20 -32.01 -7.00 -1.11
N GLY A 21 -30.81 -7.56 -0.96
CA GLY A 21 -29.94 -7.98 -2.06
C GLY A 21 -29.21 -6.83 -2.75
N VAL A 22 -29.11 -5.65 -2.13
CA VAL A 22 -28.36 -4.52 -2.67
C VAL A 22 -26.86 -4.75 -2.42
N LEU A 23 -26.05 -4.58 -3.47
CA LEU A 23 -24.60 -4.69 -3.39
C LEU A 23 -23.99 -3.41 -2.81
N HIS A 24 -23.29 -3.54 -1.69
CA HIS A 24 -22.57 -2.46 -1.03
C HIS A 24 -21.08 -2.67 -1.18
N LEU A 25 -20.37 -1.60 -1.56
CA LEU A 25 -18.92 -1.53 -1.37
C LEU A 25 -18.67 -1.34 0.13
N ILE A 26 -17.86 -2.23 0.70
CA ILE A 26 -17.52 -2.22 2.12
C ILE A 26 -15.99 -2.17 2.28
N ASP A 27 -15.53 -2.32 3.52
CA ASP A 27 -14.11 -2.27 3.90
C ASP A 27 -13.44 -0.94 3.49
N GLU A 28 -12.11 -0.88 3.56
CA GLU A 28 -11.32 0.22 3.01
C GLU A 28 -11.24 0.20 1.48
N VAL A 29 -11.16 1.39 0.89
CA VAL A 29 -11.24 1.59 -0.57
C VAL A 29 -10.11 2.50 -1.01
N LEU A 30 -9.24 2.00 -1.90
CA LEU A 30 -8.16 2.79 -2.50
C LEU A 30 -7.24 3.44 -1.45
N THR A 31 -6.89 2.66 -0.43
CA THR A 31 -5.84 2.99 0.54
C THR A 31 -4.51 2.32 0.13
N PRO A 32 -3.35 2.78 0.63
CA PRO A 32 -2.08 2.09 0.43
C PRO A 32 -2.06 0.66 1.02
N ASP A 33 -3.06 0.31 1.82
CA ASP A 33 -3.20 -1.02 2.39
C ASP A 33 -3.93 -1.99 1.47
N SER A 34 -4.97 -1.50 0.80
CA SER A 34 -5.81 -2.23 -0.16
C SER A 34 -5.29 -2.20 -1.60
N SER A 35 -4.34 -1.31 -1.91
CA SER A 35 -3.89 -1.01 -3.27
C SER A 35 -2.37 -0.89 -3.36
N ARG A 36 -1.82 -1.10 -4.56
CA ARG A 36 -0.41 -0.81 -4.86
C ARG A 36 -0.24 0.57 -5.48
N PHE A 37 0.51 1.45 -4.82
CA PHE A 37 0.70 2.84 -5.22
C PHE A 37 2.12 3.11 -5.71
N TRP A 38 2.26 3.41 -7.00
CA TRP A 38 3.56 3.70 -7.63
C TRP A 38 3.68 5.18 -8.00
N PRO A 39 4.86 5.81 -7.81
CA PRO A 39 5.13 7.14 -8.35
C PRO A 39 5.17 7.09 -9.88
N ALA A 40 4.32 7.89 -10.52
CA ALA A 40 4.18 7.89 -11.98
C ALA A 40 5.45 8.35 -12.70
N ASP A 41 6.25 9.20 -12.06
CA ASP A 41 7.51 9.74 -12.57
C ASP A 41 8.69 8.75 -12.48
N GLN A 42 8.54 7.68 -11.71
CA GLN A 42 9.58 6.67 -11.47
C GLN A 42 9.25 5.29 -12.05
N TYR A 43 8.00 5.06 -12.44
CA TYR A 43 7.58 3.80 -13.02
C TYR A 43 8.16 3.58 -14.43
N GLN A 44 8.69 2.38 -14.67
CA GLN A 44 9.09 1.91 -15.99
C GLN A 44 8.71 0.42 -16.16
N PRO A 45 8.33 -0.03 -17.36
CA PRO A 45 8.09 -1.45 -17.60
C PRO A 45 9.35 -2.30 -17.34
N GLY A 46 9.17 -3.46 -16.71
CA GLY A 46 10.26 -4.42 -16.46
C GLY A 46 11.09 -4.18 -15.19
N VAL A 47 10.73 -3.20 -14.36
CA VAL A 47 11.36 -2.99 -13.03
C VAL A 47 10.36 -3.21 -11.90
N SER A 48 10.87 -3.50 -10.69
CA SER A 48 10.06 -3.40 -9.47
C SER A 48 10.01 -1.91 -9.07
N PRO A 49 8.85 -1.24 -9.17
CA PRO A 49 8.79 0.19 -8.92
C PRO A 49 8.93 0.51 -7.43
N PRO A 50 9.46 1.70 -7.10
CA PRO A 50 9.34 2.23 -5.74
C PRO A 50 7.86 2.36 -5.38
N SER A 51 7.55 2.22 -4.09
CA SER A 51 6.17 2.18 -3.62
C SER A 51 5.90 3.17 -2.50
N PHE A 52 4.67 3.68 -2.44
CA PHE A 52 4.16 4.46 -1.31
C PHE A 52 3.44 3.59 -0.25
N ASP A 53 3.41 2.27 -0.45
CA ASP A 53 2.66 1.33 0.38
C ASP A 53 3.56 0.44 1.25
N LYS A 54 2.97 -0.65 1.77
CA LYS A 54 3.59 -1.69 2.58
C LYS A 54 4.89 -2.28 2.00
N GLN A 55 5.22 -2.04 0.73
CA GLN A 55 6.42 -2.59 0.10
C GLN A 55 7.70 -2.24 0.86
N PHE A 56 7.80 -1.06 1.46
CA PHE A 56 9.01 -0.69 2.22
C PHE A 56 9.26 -1.59 3.44
N VAL A 57 8.22 -1.90 4.22
CA VAL A 57 8.33 -2.86 5.34
C VAL A 57 8.58 -4.27 4.82
N ARG A 58 7.93 -4.66 3.72
CA ARG A 58 8.14 -5.98 3.11
C ARG A 58 9.59 -6.15 2.67
N ASP A 59 10.12 -5.19 1.93
CA ASP A 59 11.50 -5.21 1.46
C ASP A 59 12.48 -5.31 2.62
N TYR A 60 12.24 -4.59 3.73
CA TYR A 60 13.03 -4.72 4.95
C TYR A 60 12.93 -6.13 5.55
N LEU A 61 11.74 -6.69 5.67
CA LEU A 61 11.53 -8.04 6.23
C LEU A 61 12.21 -9.13 5.39
N GLU A 62 12.26 -8.98 4.06
CA GLU A 62 12.99 -9.92 3.19
C GLU A 62 14.52 -9.84 3.35
N THR A 63 15.06 -8.83 4.06
CA THR A 63 16.49 -8.77 4.41
C THR A 63 16.85 -9.58 5.67
N LEU A 64 15.84 -10.05 6.41
CA LEU A 64 16.02 -10.79 7.66
C LEU A 64 15.99 -12.29 7.39
N ASP A 65 16.67 -13.08 8.22
CA ASP A 65 16.56 -14.56 8.23
C ASP A 65 15.22 -15.07 8.82
N TRP A 66 14.17 -14.23 8.77
CA TRP A 66 12.86 -14.56 9.31
C TRP A 66 12.05 -15.37 8.29
N ASP A 67 11.68 -16.59 8.66
CA ASP A 67 10.93 -17.54 7.82
C ASP A 67 9.42 -17.25 7.75
N LYS A 68 9.00 -16.05 8.15
CA LYS A 68 7.60 -15.58 8.18
C LYS A 68 6.73 -16.34 9.18
N THR A 69 7.33 -17.03 10.16
CA THR A 69 6.58 -17.65 11.26
C THR A 69 6.33 -16.68 12.41
N PRO A 70 5.12 -16.62 12.98
CA PRO A 70 4.86 -15.78 14.15
C PRO A 70 5.65 -16.24 15.40
N PRO A 71 6.09 -15.31 16.28
CA PRO A 71 5.92 -13.86 16.19
C PRO A 71 6.87 -13.21 15.16
N GLY A 72 6.40 -12.14 14.53
CA GLY A 72 7.24 -11.33 13.64
C GLY A 72 8.32 -10.56 14.40
N PRO A 73 9.41 -10.16 13.73
CA PRO A 73 10.49 -9.39 14.34
C PRO A 73 10.02 -7.98 14.73
N GLU A 74 10.66 -7.40 15.74
CA GLU A 74 10.50 -5.97 16.02
C GLU A 74 11.14 -5.15 14.90
N LEU A 75 10.43 -4.11 14.47
CA LEU A 75 10.92 -3.22 13.42
C LEU A 75 11.75 -2.08 14.03
N PRO A 76 12.90 -1.73 13.43
CA PRO A 76 13.64 -0.53 13.83
C PRO A 76 12.80 0.73 13.68
N GLU A 77 13.04 1.72 14.53
CA GLU A 77 12.32 3.00 14.53
C GLU A 77 12.39 3.73 13.18
N GLU A 78 13.53 3.64 12.49
CA GLU A 78 13.68 4.19 11.15
C GLU A 78 12.70 3.56 10.15
N ILE A 79 12.52 2.24 10.22
CA ILE A 79 11.62 1.53 9.32
C ILE A 79 10.17 1.95 9.56
N ILE A 80 9.80 2.07 10.84
CA ILE A 80 8.47 2.55 11.26
C ILE A 80 8.23 3.97 10.75
N THR A 81 9.17 4.88 11.00
CA THR A 81 9.07 6.29 10.64
C THR A 81 8.94 6.47 9.13
N ARG A 82 9.82 5.85 8.34
CA ARG A 82 9.80 5.94 6.88
C ARG A 82 8.54 5.33 6.29
N THR A 83 8.02 4.26 6.89
CA THR A 83 6.73 3.69 6.49
C THR A 83 5.62 4.73 6.71
N ALA A 84 5.51 5.30 7.91
CA ALA A 84 4.48 6.31 8.21
C ALA A 84 4.57 7.54 7.28
N GLU A 85 5.78 8.01 6.97
CA GLU A 85 6.00 9.11 6.04
C GLU A 85 5.48 8.82 4.63
N LYS A 86 5.65 7.59 4.14
CA LYS A 86 5.15 7.16 2.83
C LYS A 86 3.62 7.17 2.74
N TYR A 87 2.95 6.71 3.79
CA TYR A 87 1.49 6.78 3.88
C TYR A 87 0.99 8.23 3.91
N ALA A 88 1.63 9.09 4.72
CA ALA A 88 1.28 10.51 4.79
C ALA A 88 1.58 11.24 3.47
N GLU A 89 2.60 10.82 2.72
CA GLU A 89 2.90 11.32 1.38
C GLU A 89 1.81 10.95 0.38
N ALA A 90 1.41 9.68 0.32
CA ALA A 90 0.31 9.23 -0.53
C ALA A 90 -1.01 9.94 -0.20
N GLU A 91 -1.35 10.07 1.08
CA GLU A 91 -2.54 10.80 1.54
C GLU A 91 -2.52 12.25 1.05
N ARG A 92 -1.41 12.97 1.26
CA ARG A 92 -1.27 14.37 0.82
C ARG A 92 -1.44 14.52 -0.69
N LEU A 93 -0.82 13.64 -1.48
CA LEU A 93 -0.91 13.69 -2.95
C LEU A 93 -2.32 13.38 -3.47
N LEU A 94 -3.05 12.49 -2.81
CA LEU A 94 -4.38 12.07 -3.25
C LEU A 94 -5.49 13.04 -2.82
N THR A 95 -5.33 13.72 -1.68
CA THR A 95 -6.40 14.50 -1.05
C THR A 95 -6.27 16.02 -1.19
N ARG A 96 -5.10 16.53 -1.59
CA ARG A 96 -4.84 17.98 -1.78
C ARG A 96 -4.54 18.25 -3.25
#